data_AF-A0A9N9DPP5-F1
#
_entry.id   AF-A0A9N9DPP5-F1
#
_cell.length_a   1.000
_cell.length_b   1.000
_cell.length_c   1.000
_cell.angle_alpha   90.00
_cell.angle_beta   90.00
_cell.angle_gamma   90.00
#
_symmetry.space_group_name_H-M   'P 1'
#
loop_
_entity.id
_entity.type
_entity.pdbx_description
1 polymer ?
#
loop_
_entity_poly.entity_id
_entity_poly.type
_entity_poly.pdbx_seq_one_letter_code
_entity_poly.pdbx_strand_id
1 'polypeptide(L)'
;MAFDHLDSVEPETFGYVATFLLVLGGFIATLGVYVVGVSKNKNNNNFVMFNTLLISYDWSFDIIFTIWCFASRLKSHLPIVSLSLLFFVIFVNFLLTFTILRREINNNEQFRVWFQEHKAFGILIAFFSLGNTTVLHVLNCRFNNMDKFNAVLSSTAEKRIIHASVIGLILGDLPQFFLLVSVNTNLINFHVIPITAMSLNILVNFFGFFYRIYEATIREYETPTVVNKKQLEA
;
A
#
# COMPACT_ATOMS: atom_id res chain seq x y z
N MET A 1 -46.67 17.01 -16.57
CA MET A 1 -46.66 16.65 -15.13
C MET A 1 -45.87 15.35 -14.94
N ALA A 2 -44.61 15.33 -15.36
CA ALA A 2 -43.74 14.16 -15.31
C ALA A 2 -42.24 14.57 -15.29
N PHE A 3 -41.94 15.72 -14.68
CA PHE A 3 -40.57 16.24 -14.53
C PHE A 3 -40.24 16.70 -13.10
N ASP A 4 -41.15 16.50 -12.13
CA ASP A 4 -40.93 16.92 -10.73
C ASP A 4 -40.31 15.82 -9.84
N HIS A 5 -39.97 14.65 -10.38
CA HIS A 5 -39.42 13.53 -9.60
C HIS A 5 -37.89 13.37 -9.70
N LEU A 6 -37.19 14.27 -10.37
CA LEU A 6 -35.72 14.22 -10.49
C LEU A 6 -34.98 15.20 -9.56
N ASP A 7 -35.69 16.09 -8.87
CA ASP A 7 -35.08 17.13 -8.03
C ASP A 7 -34.96 16.78 -6.54
N SER A 8 -35.23 15.53 -6.15
CA SER A 8 -35.16 15.11 -4.74
C SER A 8 -34.14 14.01 -4.47
N VAL A 9 -33.01 13.98 -5.19
CA VAL A 9 -31.86 13.23 -4.68
C VAL A 9 -31.29 14.07 -3.53
N GLU A 10 -31.60 13.67 -2.30
CA GLU A 10 -31.05 14.31 -1.11
C GLU A 10 -29.51 14.40 -1.23
N PRO A 11 -28.89 15.53 -0.85
CA PRO A 11 -27.45 15.76 -1.03
C PRO A 11 -26.57 14.68 -0.38
N GLU A 12 -27.10 13.97 0.62
CA GLU A 12 -26.44 12.81 1.24
C GLU A 12 -26.39 11.59 0.30
N THR A 13 -27.48 11.33 -0.43
CA THR A 13 -27.57 10.24 -1.42
C THR A 13 -26.57 10.43 -2.55
N PHE A 14 -26.39 11.68 -3.00
CA PHE A 14 -25.37 12.02 -3.98
C PHE A 14 -23.95 11.75 -3.45
N GLY A 15 -23.67 12.09 -2.19
CA GLY A 15 -22.40 11.78 -1.54
C GLY A 15 -22.10 10.28 -1.48
N TYR A 16 -23.12 9.47 -1.15
CA TYR A 16 -22.99 8.00 -1.10
C TYR A 16 -22.64 7.40 -2.48
N VAL A 17 -23.38 7.80 -3.51
CA VAL A 17 -23.15 7.33 -4.88
C VAL A 17 -21.77 7.77 -5.38
N ALA A 18 -21.40 9.03 -5.16
CA ALA A 18 -20.10 9.55 -5.57
C ALA A 18 -18.94 8.78 -4.93
N THR A 19 -19.00 8.48 -3.63
CA THR A 19 -17.93 7.72 -2.99
C THR A 19 -17.92 6.25 -3.39
N PHE A 20 -19.09 5.62 -3.54
CA PHE A 20 -19.15 4.26 -4.07
C PHE A 20 -18.49 4.18 -5.46
N LEU A 21 -18.77 5.14 -6.34
CA LEU A 21 -18.14 5.23 -7.65
C LEU A 21 -16.63 5.50 -7.57
N LEU A 22 -16.16 6.31 -6.62
CA LEU A 22 -14.72 6.54 -6.41
C LEU A 22 -13.99 5.27 -5.97
N VAL A 23 -14.54 4.55 -4.98
CA VAL A 23 -13.95 3.30 -4.47
C VAL A 23 -13.98 2.22 -5.53
N LEU A 24 -15.13 2.01 -6.16
CA LEU A 24 -15.31 1.01 -7.20
C LEU A 24 -14.45 1.34 -8.43
N GLY A 25 -14.47 2.60 -8.88
CA GLY A 25 -13.67 3.07 -9.99
C GLY A 25 -12.16 2.95 -9.73
N GLY A 26 -11.71 3.34 -8.53
CA GLY A 26 -10.32 3.16 -8.10
C GLY A 26 -9.90 1.69 -8.06
N PHE A 27 -10.75 0.82 -7.52
CA PHE A 27 -10.51 -0.61 -7.49
C PHE A 27 -10.45 -1.23 -8.89
N ILE A 28 -11.39 -0.88 -9.77
CA ILE A 28 -11.41 -1.33 -11.18
C ILE A 28 -10.15 -0.83 -11.91
N ALA A 29 -9.73 0.41 -11.69
CA ALA A 29 -8.52 0.95 -12.27
C ALA A 29 -7.27 0.17 -11.82
N THR A 30 -7.15 -0.11 -10.51
CA THR A 30 -6.06 -0.92 -9.95
C THR A 30 -6.06 -2.36 -10.49
N LEU A 31 -7.23 -2.98 -10.63
CA LEU A 31 -7.38 -4.27 -11.32
C LEU A 31 -7.00 -4.17 -12.80
N GLY A 32 -7.35 -3.08 -13.48
CA GLY A 32 -6.95 -2.83 -14.86
C GLY A 32 -5.42 -2.81 -15.02
N VAL A 33 -4.71 -2.13 -14.12
CA VAL A 33 -3.23 -2.12 -14.10
C VAL A 33 -2.67 -3.53 -13.91
N TYR A 34 -3.27 -4.32 -13.02
CA TYR A 34 -2.90 -5.73 -12.82
C TYR A 34 -3.09 -6.56 -14.09
N VAL A 35 -4.29 -6.50 -14.69
CA VAL A 35 -4.63 -7.23 -15.93
C VAL A 35 -3.69 -6.85 -17.07
N VAL A 36 -3.37 -5.56 -17.22
CA VAL A 36 -2.40 -5.08 -18.23
C VAL A 36 -1.01 -5.67 -17.95
N GLY A 37 -0.55 -5.67 -16.70
CA GLY A 37 0.72 -6.27 -16.31
C GLY A 37 0.80 -7.76 -16.65
N VAL A 38 -0.20 -8.53 -16.22
CA VAL A 38 -0.29 -9.97 -16.47
C VAL A 38 -0.39 -10.29 -17.97
N SER A 39 -1.14 -9.49 -18.72
CA SER A 39 -1.33 -9.68 -20.16
C SER A 39 -0.03 -9.47 -20.94
N LYS A 40 0.83 -8.55 -20.50
CA LYS A 40 2.11 -8.30 -21.15
C LYS A 40 3.19 -9.31 -20.77
N ASN A 41 3.27 -9.70 -19.50
CA ASN A 41 4.25 -10.69 -19.08
C ASN A 41 3.80 -11.44 -17.82
N LYS A 42 3.42 -12.71 -17.97
CA LYS A 42 2.92 -13.57 -16.88
C LYS A 42 3.99 -13.93 -15.84
N ASN A 43 5.27 -13.87 -16.20
CA ASN A 43 6.37 -14.29 -15.32
C ASN A 43 6.84 -13.19 -14.37
N ASN A 44 6.37 -11.95 -14.53
CA ASN A 44 6.75 -10.83 -13.66
C ASN A 44 5.82 -10.77 -12.43
N ASN A 45 6.31 -10.21 -11.33
CA ASN A 45 5.56 -10.09 -10.08
C ASN A 45 4.58 -8.90 -10.13
N ASN A 46 3.66 -8.92 -11.11
CA ASN A 46 2.71 -7.85 -11.38
C ASN A 46 1.73 -7.61 -10.22
N PHE A 47 1.55 -8.61 -9.35
CA PHE A 47 0.73 -8.49 -8.15
C PHE A 47 1.30 -7.44 -7.17
N VAL A 48 2.63 -7.23 -7.15
CA VAL A 48 3.25 -6.18 -6.32
C VAL A 48 2.75 -4.78 -6.68
N MET A 49 2.56 -4.52 -7.98
CA MET A 49 2.03 -3.23 -8.45
C MET A 49 0.57 -3.05 -8.03
N PHE A 50 -0.25 -4.09 -8.21
CA PHE A 50 -1.63 -4.11 -7.73
C PHE A 50 -1.73 -3.81 -6.24
N ASN A 51 -0.96 -4.56 -5.43
CA ASN A 51 -0.96 -4.42 -3.98
C ASN A 51 -0.50 -3.02 -3.54
N THR A 52 0.53 -2.47 -4.22
CA THR A 52 1.02 -1.11 -3.93
C THR A 52 -0.02 -0.03 -4.19
N LEU A 53 -0.74 -0.12 -5.31
CA LEU A 53 -1.79 0.84 -5.64
C LEU A 53 -2.93 0.77 -4.61
N LEU A 54 -3.30 -0.44 -4.19
CA LEU A 54 -4.33 -0.65 -3.18
C LEU A 54 -3.92 -0.06 -1.81
N ILE A 55 -2.68 -0.34 -1.38
CA ILE A 55 -2.07 0.24 -0.17
C ILE A 55 -2.03 1.78 -0.24
N SER A 56 -1.63 2.33 -1.39
CA SER A 56 -1.54 3.79 -1.56
C SER A 56 -2.90 4.46 -1.45
N TYR A 57 -3.94 3.78 -1.93
CA TYR A 57 -5.32 4.25 -1.87
C TYR A 57 -5.85 4.21 -0.42
N ASP A 58 -5.65 3.11 0.30
CA ASP A 58 -6.01 2.98 1.72
C ASP A 58 -5.33 4.06 2.58
N TRP A 59 -4.01 4.24 2.40
CA TRP A 59 -3.25 5.27 3.11
C TRP A 59 -3.79 6.69 2.85
N SER A 60 -4.24 6.97 1.63
CA SER A 60 -4.88 8.26 1.29
C SER A 60 -6.19 8.44 2.06
N PHE A 61 -6.98 7.38 2.21
CA PHE A 61 -8.23 7.41 2.95
C PHE A 61 -8.06 7.48 4.46
N ASP A 62 -6.97 6.94 5.02
CA ASP A 62 -6.64 7.14 6.44
C ASP A 62 -6.34 8.61 6.76
N ILE A 63 -5.68 9.32 5.85
CA ILE A 63 -5.46 10.77 5.96
C ILE A 63 -6.79 11.51 5.88
N ILE A 64 -7.63 11.20 4.88
CA ILE A 64 -8.96 11.81 4.72
C ILE A 64 -9.82 11.57 5.96
N PHE A 65 -9.82 10.35 6.49
CA PHE A 65 -10.54 9.97 7.71
C PHE A 65 -10.04 10.75 8.93
N THR A 66 -8.72 10.91 9.06
CA THR A 66 -8.14 11.72 10.14
C THR A 66 -8.59 13.18 10.05
N ILE A 67 -8.57 13.78 8.85
CA ILE A 67 -9.06 15.15 8.62
C ILE A 67 -10.56 15.24 8.94
N TRP A 68 -11.35 14.25 8.51
CA TRP A 68 -12.78 14.18 8.79
C TRP A 68 -13.08 14.09 10.29
N CYS A 69 -12.26 13.38 11.07
CA CYS A 69 -12.41 13.34 12.53
C CYS A 69 -12.29 14.75 13.12
N PHE A 70 -11.30 15.55 12.67
CA PHE A 70 -11.16 16.95 13.11
C PHE A 70 -12.34 17.83 12.70
N ALA A 71 -12.87 17.63 11.48
CA ALA A 71 -13.98 18.42 10.96
C ALA A 71 -15.32 18.10 11.62
N SER A 72 -15.59 16.83 11.91
CA SER A 72 -16.91 16.32 12.31
C SER A 72 -17.28 16.59 13.77
N ARG A 73 -16.32 16.95 14.64
CA ARG A 73 -16.53 17.25 16.08
C ARG A 73 -17.28 16.16 16.87
N LEU A 74 -17.41 14.95 16.33
CA LEU A 74 -18.27 13.88 16.85
C LEU A 74 -17.83 13.34 18.22
N LYS A 75 -16.52 13.42 18.56
CA LYS A 75 -15.96 13.13 19.90
C LYS A 75 -14.66 13.91 20.10
N SER A 76 -14.42 14.44 21.30
CA SER A 76 -13.23 15.27 21.58
C SER A 76 -11.90 14.52 21.48
N HIS A 77 -11.87 13.21 21.75
CA HIS A 77 -10.64 12.40 21.77
C HIS A 77 -10.31 11.71 20.44
N LEU A 78 -11.32 11.41 19.61
CA LEU A 78 -11.14 10.63 18.38
C LEU A 78 -10.13 11.24 17.40
N PRO A 79 -10.15 12.57 17.12
CA PRO A 79 -9.19 13.17 16.19
C PRO A 79 -7.75 13.04 16.67
N ILE A 80 -7.53 13.18 17.99
CA ILE A 80 -6.21 13.07 18.61
C ILE A 80 -5.70 11.63 18.50
N VAL A 81 -6.55 10.64 18.75
CA VAL A 81 -6.19 9.21 18.64
C VAL A 81 -5.85 8.84 17.20
N SER A 82 -6.71 9.22 16.22
CA SER A 82 -6.48 8.96 14.80
C SER A 82 -5.18 9.59 14.31
N LEU A 83 -4.94 10.86 14.67
CA LEU A 83 -3.72 11.57 14.29
C LEU A 83 -2.48 10.94 14.90
N SER A 84 -2.54 10.57 16.18
CA SER A 84 -1.42 9.94 16.89
C SER A 84 -1.07 8.59 16.27
N LEU A 85 -2.06 7.79 15.91
CA LEU A 85 -1.86 6.51 15.24
C LEU A 85 -1.23 6.70 13.86
N LEU A 86 -1.75 7.62 13.04
CA LEU A 86 -1.21 7.91 11.72
C LEU A 86 0.27 8.35 11.79
N PHE A 87 0.61 9.29 12.68
CA PHE A 87 1.99 9.73 12.87
C PHE A 87 2.89 8.61 13.37
N PHE A 88 2.40 7.80 14.31
CA PHE A 88 3.16 6.67 14.85
C PHE A 88 3.51 5.66 13.74
N VAL A 89 2.55 5.29 12.89
CA VAL A 89 2.76 4.38 11.76
C VAL A 89 3.75 4.97 10.76
N ILE A 90 3.56 6.23 10.35
CA ILE A 90 4.49 6.92 9.44
C ILE A 90 5.91 6.92 10.00
N PHE A 91 6.06 7.20 11.30
CA PHE A 91 7.36 7.24 11.95
C PHE A 91 8.05 5.87 11.97
N VAL A 92 7.33 4.81 12.35
CA VAL A 92 7.87 3.44 12.34
C VAL A 92 8.26 3.02 10.92
N ASN A 93 7.39 3.23 9.94
CA ASN A 93 7.64 2.89 8.55
C ASN A 93 8.79 3.71 7.94
N PHE A 94 8.94 4.98 8.34
CA PHE A 94 10.07 5.82 7.97
C PHE A 94 11.39 5.20 8.46
N LEU A 95 11.47 4.85 9.75
CA LEU A 95 12.69 4.25 10.33
C LEU A 95 13.05 2.93 9.64
N LEU A 96 12.05 2.08 9.39
CA LEU A 96 12.24 0.80 8.69
C LEU A 96 12.70 1.02 7.25
N THR A 97 11.99 1.85 6.49
CA THR A 97 12.33 2.21 5.11
C THR A 97 13.75 2.76 5.01
N PHE A 98 14.08 3.75 5.85
CA PHE A 98 15.39 4.37 5.88
C PHE A 98 16.49 3.35 6.19
N THR A 99 16.26 2.48 7.18
CA THR A 99 17.23 1.44 7.57
C THR A 99 17.45 0.42 6.45
N ILE A 100 16.39 0.01 5.75
CA ILE A 100 16.46 -0.92 4.62
C ILE A 100 17.23 -0.28 3.46
N LEU A 101 16.78 0.89 2.99
CA LEU A 101 17.38 1.55 1.83
C LEU A 101 18.82 1.98 2.08
N ARG A 102 19.14 2.53 3.26
CA ARG A 102 20.52 2.93 3.60
C ARG A 102 21.47 1.73 3.59
N ARG A 103 21.04 0.60 4.17
CA ARG A 103 21.84 -0.63 4.15
C ARG A 103 22.04 -1.12 2.71
N GLU A 104 20.99 -1.07 1.91
CA GLU A 104 21.02 -1.55 0.52
C GLU A 104 21.95 -0.70 -0.35
N ILE A 105 21.85 0.64 -0.27
CA ILE A 105 22.74 1.57 -1.00
C ILE A 105 24.22 1.36 -0.64
N ASN A 106 24.51 1.08 0.64
CA ASN A 106 25.89 0.93 1.11
C ASN A 106 26.49 -0.42 0.71
N ASN A 107 25.70 -1.50 0.73
CA ASN A 107 26.22 -2.87 0.61
C ASN A 107 25.95 -3.53 -0.75
N ASN A 108 25.08 -2.96 -1.59
CA ASN A 108 24.75 -3.48 -2.91
C ASN A 108 25.09 -2.45 -3.99
N GLU A 109 26.18 -2.70 -4.72
CA GLU A 109 26.64 -1.81 -5.79
C GLU A 109 25.66 -1.70 -6.95
N GLN A 110 25.02 -2.79 -7.35
CA GLN A 110 24.05 -2.79 -8.45
C GLN A 110 22.83 -1.95 -8.10
N PHE A 111 22.31 -2.10 -6.88
CA PHE A 111 21.23 -1.25 -6.38
C PHE A 111 21.64 0.21 -6.32
N ARG A 112 22.87 0.51 -5.87
CA ARG A 112 23.37 1.88 -5.79
C ARG A 112 23.45 2.55 -7.16
N VAL A 113 23.96 1.86 -8.19
CA VAL A 113 24.00 2.36 -9.57
C VAL A 113 22.58 2.63 -10.08
N TRP A 114 21.68 1.65 -9.93
CA TRP A 114 20.28 1.78 -10.30
C TRP A 114 19.60 2.97 -9.60
N PHE A 115 19.86 3.16 -8.30
CA PHE A 115 19.29 4.26 -7.51
C PHE A 115 19.81 5.63 -7.95
N GLN A 116 21.05 5.72 -8.44
CA GLN A 116 21.59 6.97 -9.00
C GLN A 116 20.91 7.33 -10.32
N GLU A 117 20.66 6.34 -11.17
CA GLU A 117 19.99 6.52 -12.46
C GLU A 117 18.50 6.88 -12.30
N HIS A 118 17.81 6.27 -11.32
CA HIS A 118 16.38 6.44 -11.10
C HIS A 118 16.04 7.11 -9.76
N LYS A 119 16.90 8.04 -9.30
CA LYS A 119 16.82 8.66 -7.97
C LYS A 119 15.44 9.20 -7.61
N ALA A 120 14.81 9.96 -8.52
CA ALA A 120 13.49 10.55 -8.27
C ALA A 120 12.42 9.47 -8.04
N PHE A 121 12.46 8.39 -8.82
CA PHE A 121 11.54 7.27 -8.67
C PHE A 121 11.80 6.50 -7.37
N GLY A 122 13.06 6.23 -7.03
CA GLY A 122 13.42 5.58 -5.75
C GLY A 122 12.97 6.37 -4.52
N ILE A 123 13.12 7.69 -4.53
CA ILE A 123 12.65 8.57 -3.44
C ILE A 123 11.11 8.57 -3.36
N LEU A 124 10.43 8.62 -4.51
CA LEU A 124 8.96 8.55 -4.56
C LEU A 124 8.45 7.24 -3.95
N ILE A 125 9.05 6.10 -4.28
CA ILE A 125 8.68 4.81 -3.69
C ILE A 125 8.98 4.77 -2.19
N ALA A 126 10.09 5.37 -1.75
CA ALA A 126 10.41 5.50 -0.32
C ALA A 126 9.41 6.39 0.44
N PHE A 127 8.80 7.38 -0.23
CA PHE A 127 7.73 8.20 0.34
C PHE A 127 6.42 7.41 0.46
N PHE A 128 6.02 6.66 -0.59
CA PHE A 128 4.83 5.81 -0.52
C PHE A 128 4.99 4.66 0.50
N SER A 129 6.23 4.19 0.75
CA SER A 129 6.48 3.17 1.75
C SER A 129 6.33 3.64 3.20
N LEU A 130 6.08 4.95 3.42
CA LEU A 130 5.69 5.49 4.73
C LEU A 130 4.30 5.01 5.15
N GLY A 131 3.40 4.76 4.19
CA GLY A 131 2.11 4.11 4.46
C GLY A 131 2.29 2.63 4.77
N ASN A 132 3.08 1.91 3.97
CA ASN A 132 3.40 0.51 4.22
C ASN A 132 4.73 0.11 3.55
N THR A 133 5.62 -0.51 4.30
CA THR A 133 6.96 -0.89 3.81
C THR A 133 6.94 -1.91 2.67
N THR A 134 5.86 -2.65 2.50
CA THR A 134 5.65 -3.61 1.39
C THR A 134 5.79 -2.95 0.01
N VAL A 135 5.49 -1.66 -0.09
CA VAL A 135 5.63 -0.86 -1.33
C VAL A 135 7.06 -0.87 -1.87
N LEU A 136 8.08 -1.10 -1.03
CA LEU A 136 9.48 -1.22 -1.49
C LEU A 136 9.71 -2.38 -2.47
N HIS A 137 8.87 -3.42 -2.47
CA HIS A 137 8.98 -4.49 -3.46
C HIS A 137 8.73 -4.04 -4.90
N VAL A 138 8.09 -2.88 -5.10
CA VAL A 138 7.91 -2.28 -6.44
C VAL A 138 9.24 -2.00 -7.13
N LEU A 139 10.29 -1.74 -6.36
CA LEU A 139 11.62 -1.51 -6.90
C LEU A 139 12.12 -2.73 -7.70
N ASN A 140 11.71 -3.95 -7.35
CA ASN A 140 12.16 -5.21 -7.97
C ASN A 140 10.98 -6.05 -8.53
N CYS A 141 9.87 -5.42 -8.97
CA CYS A 141 8.71 -6.18 -9.47
C CYS A 141 8.74 -6.46 -10.98
N ARG A 142 9.70 -5.87 -11.71
CA ARG A 142 9.87 -5.96 -13.17
C ARG A 142 8.62 -5.58 -13.96
N PHE A 143 7.79 -4.69 -13.42
CA PHE A 143 6.51 -4.34 -14.04
C PHE A 143 6.73 -3.80 -15.47
N ASN A 144 6.06 -4.43 -16.44
CA ASN A 144 6.13 -4.06 -17.86
C ASN A 144 7.57 -4.00 -18.45
N ASN A 145 8.54 -4.73 -17.86
CA ASN A 145 9.95 -4.73 -18.25
C ASN A 145 10.60 -3.33 -18.30
N MET A 146 10.09 -2.38 -17.50
CA MET A 146 10.73 -1.05 -17.43
C MET A 146 11.88 -1.08 -16.42
N ASP A 147 13.00 -0.46 -16.77
CA ASP A 147 14.23 -0.47 -15.96
C ASP A 147 14.01 0.14 -14.56
N LYS A 148 13.13 1.14 -14.45
CA LYS A 148 12.72 1.74 -13.17
C LYS A 148 12.02 0.78 -12.20
N PHE A 149 11.56 -0.40 -12.64
CA PHE A 149 10.96 -1.43 -11.77
C PHE A 149 11.87 -2.67 -11.64
N ASN A 150 13.12 -2.57 -12.09
CA ASN A 150 14.07 -3.68 -12.15
C ASN A 150 15.33 -3.39 -11.32
N ALA A 151 15.15 -2.85 -10.12
CA ALA A 151 16.22 -2.71 -9.15
C ALA A 151 16.65 -4.08 -8.62
N VAL A 152 17.95 -4.35 -8.60
CA VAL A 152 18.47 -5.59 -8.01
C VAL A 152 18.52 -5.46 -6.50
N LEU A 153 17.47 -5.91 -5.81
CA LEU A 153 17.45 -5.99 -4.35
C LEU A 153 18.20 -7.22 -3.85
N SER A 154 18.95 -7.06 -2.77
CA SER A 154 19.60 -8.17 -2.07
C SER A 154 18.57 -9.02 -1.34
N SER A 155 18.85 -10.32 -1.18
CA SER A 155 18.01 -11.21 -0.37
C SER A 155 17.86 -10.74 1.08
N THR A 156 18.83 -9.99 1.60
CA THR A 156 18.74 -9.38 2.92
C THR A 156 17.73 -8.24 2.96
N ALA A 157 17.69 -7.38 1.94
CA ALA A 157 16.68 -6.33 1.84
C ALA A 157 15.29 -6.92 1.68
N GLU A 158 15.11 -7.92 0.81
CA GLU A 158 13.83 -8.59 0.60
C GLU A 158 13.28 -9.19 1.90
N LYS A 159 14.11 -9.95 2.63
CA LYS A 159 13.73 -10.48 3.96
C LYS A 159 13.36 -9.36 4.93
N ARG A 160 14.11 -8.26 4.96
CA ARG A 160 13.79 -7.13 5.85
C ARG A 160 12.48 -6.44 5.48
N ILE A 161 12.15 -6.33 4.19
CA ILE A 161 10.86 -5.78 3.75
C ILE A 161 9.72 -6.68 4.23
N ILE A 162 9.86 -8.01 4.12
CA ILE A 162 8.85 -8.96 4.63
C ILE A 162 8.66 -8.81 6.15
N HIS A 163 9.75 -8.76 6.93
CA HIS A 163 9.66 -8.56 8.39
C HIS A 163 9.06 -7.19 8.74
N ALA A 164 9.46 -6.13 8.03
CA ALA A 164 8.93 -4.79 8.21
C ALA A 164 7.42 -4.73 7.88
N SER A 165 6.98 -5.48 6.86
CA SER A 165 5.57 -5.63 6.53
C SER A 165 4.80 -6.24 7.70
N VAL A 166 5.29 -7.33 8.30
CA VAL A 166 4.69 -7.98 9.48
C VAL A 166 4.59 -7.02 10.67
N ILE A 167 5.66 -6.24 10.93
CA ILE A 167 5.64 -5.20 11.96
C ILE A 167 4.56 -4.14 11.67
N GLY A 168 4.46 -3.69 10.42
CA GLY A 168 3.46 -2.70 9.98
C GLY A 168 2.02 -3.18 10.17
N LEU A 169 1.76 -4.48 9.94
CA LEU A 169 0.43 -5.07 10.22
C LEU A 169 0.05 -4.98 11.69
N ILE A 170 0.97 -5.35 12.58
CA ILE A 170 0.72 -5.39 14.02
C ILE A 170 0.60 -3.99 14.59
N LEU A 171 1.47 -3.07 14.17
CA LEU A 171 1.57 -1.73 14.75
C LEU A 171 0.71 -0.66 14.06
N GLY A 172 0.32 -0.88 12.81
CA GLY A 172 -0.45 0.07 12.02
C GLY A 172 -1.80 -0.49 11.58
N ASP A 173 -1.79 -1.48 10.70
CA ASP A 173 -3.00 -1.95 10.01
C ASP A 173 -4.06 -2.45 11.03
N LEU A 174 -3.67 -3.25 12.03
CA LEU A 174 -4.58 -3.76 13.06
C LEU A 174 -5.15 -2.67 13.98
N PRO A 175 -4.35 -1.80 14.63
CA PRO A 175 -4.89 -0.68 15.39
C PRO A 175 -5.82 0.22 14.58
N GLN A 176 -5.49 0.49 13.32
CA GLN A 176 -6.31 1.32 12.42
C GLN A 176 -7.65 0.64 12.13
N PHE A 177 -7.61 -0.67 11.85
CA PHE A 177 -8.83 -1.47 11.68
C PHE A 177 -9.73 -1.40 12.91
N PHE A 178 -9.20 -1.61 14.12
CA PHE A 178 -9.99 -1.53 15.36
C PHE A 178 -10.56 -0.13 15.60
N LEU A 179 -9.80 0.92 15.29
CA LEU A 179 -10.28 2.30 15.37
C LEU A 179 -11.47 2.53 14.43
N LEU A 180 -11.34 2.09 13.17
CA LEU A 180 -12.40 2.23 12.16
C LEU A 180 -13.64 1.42 12.52
N VAL A 181 -13.51 0.18 13.01
CA VAL A 181 -14.64 -0.61 13.51
C VAL A 181 -15.34 0.13 14.65
N SER A 182 -14.58 0.58 15.66
CA SER A 182 -15.12 1.29 16.81
C SER A 182 -15.90 2.54 16.39
N VAL A 183 -15.36 3.34 15.47
CA VAL A 183 -16.05 4.52 14.95
C VAL A 183 -17.34 4.13 14.24
N ASN A 184 -17.28 3.21 13.27
CA ASN A 184 -18.45 2.82 12.49
C ASN A 184 -19.57 2.19 13.34
N THR A 185 -19.23 1.48 14.43
CA THR A 185 -20.25 0.92 15.35
C THR A 185 -20.86 1.94 16.31
N ASN A 186 -20.16 3.04 16.58
CA ASN A 186 -20.60 4.06 17.56
C ASN A 186 -21.30 5.26 16.90
N LEU A 187 -21.29 5.35 15.57
CA LEU A 187 -22.00 6.38 14.84
C LEU A 187 -23.47 6.00 14.69
N ILE A 188 -24.36 6.90 15.12
CA ILE A 188 -25.81 6.72 14.99
C ILE A 188 -26.23 6.87 13.53
N ASN A 189 -25.55 7.78 12.81
CA ASN A 189 -25.80 8.06 11.40
C ASN A 189 -24.70 7.47 10.53
N PHE A 190 -25.08 7.09 9.32
CA PHE A 190 -24.15 6.60 8.31
C PHE A 190 -23.25 7.76 7.85
N HIS A 191 -21.93 7.53 7.82
CA HIS A 191 -20.97 8.49 7.30
C HIS A 191 -20.05 7.83 6.28
N VAL A 192 -19.94 8.46 5.11
CA VAL A 192 -19.28 7.86 3.95
C VAL A 192 -17.80 7.61 4.15
N ILE A 193 -17.11 8.59 4.73
CA ILE A 193 -15.67 8.58 4.92
C ILE A 193 -15.21 7.41 5.82
N PRO A 194 -15.71 7.25 7.07
CA PRO A 194 -15.28 6.15 7.92
C PRO A 194 -15.63 4.76 7.36
N ILE A 195 -16.74 4.63 6.63
CA ILE A 195 -17.15 3.35 6.02
C ILE A 195 -16.25 3.01 4.83
N THR A 196 -15.88 4.02 4.05
CA THR A 196 -14.96 3.85 2.92
C THR A 196 -13.57 3.47 3.40
N ALA A 197 -13.04 4.18 4.39
CA ALA A 197 -11.75 3.86 5.00
C ALA A 197 -11.76 2.43 5.57
N MET A 198 -12.82 2.04 6.29
CA MET A 198 -12.96 0.66 6.80
C MET A 198 -12.98 -0.39 5.68
N SER A 199 -13.71 -0.12 4.59
CA SER A 199 -13.81 -1.05 3.46
C SER A 199 -12.47 -1.25 2.75
N LEU A 200 -11.73 -0.15 2.53
CA LEU A 200 -10.38 -0.21 1.95
C LEU A 200 -9.40 -0.93 2.86
N ASN A 201 -9.47 -0.67 4.16
CA ASN A 201 -8.59 -1.28 5.14
C ASN A 201 -8.83 -2.81 5.20
N ILE A 202 -10.08 -3.27 5.14
CA ILE A 202 -10.41 -4.70 5.01
C ILE A 202 -9.80 -5.28 3.73
N LEU A 203 -9.95 -4.58 2.61
CA LEU A 203 -9.50 -5.04 1.30
C LEU A 203 -7.97 -5.16 1.23
N VAL A 204 -7.24 -4.14 1.72
CA VAL A 204 -5.77 -4.14 1.83
C VAL A 204 -5.31 -5.25 2.76
N ASN A 205 -5.92 -5.42 3.94
CA ASN A 205 -5.54 -6.48 4.86
C ASN A 205 -5.78 -7.87 4.27
N PHE A 206 -6.90 -8.06 3.57
CA PHE A 206 -7.22 -9.33 2.91
C PHE A 206 -6.17 -9.68 1.84
N PHE A 207 -5.95 -8.81 0.85
CA PHE A 207 -4.96 -9.07 -0.20
C PHE A 207 -3.52 -9.08 0.33
N GLY A 208 -3.20 -8.22 1.29
CA GLY A 208 -1.91 -8.14 1.95
C GLY A 208 -1.58 -9.40 2.75
N PHE A 209 -2.57 -10.03 3.39
CA PHE A 209 -2.40 -11.31 4.07
C PHE A 209 -1.98 -12.41 3.09
N PHE A 210 -2.70 -12.57 1.97
CA PHE A 210 -2.33 -13.54 0.94
C PHE A 210 -0.97 -13.23 0.31
N TYR A 211 -0.65 -11.95 0.10
CA TYR A 211 0.65 -11.53 -0.40
C TYR A 211 1.80 -11.94 0.53
N ARG A 212 1.63 -11.77 1.85
CA ARG A 212 2.65 -12.15 2.83
C ARG A 212 2.82 -13.67 2.88
N ILE A 213 1.75 -14.44 2.77
CA ILE A 213 1.82 -15.90 2.65
C ILE A 213 2.58 -16.29 1.39
N TYR A 214 2.26 -15.65 0.26
CA TYR A 214 2.94 -15.87 -1.01
C TYR A 214 4.45 -15.60 -0.88
N GLU A 215 4.83 -14.44 -0.35
CA GLU A 215 6.23 -14.04 -0.13
C GLU A 215 6.95 -14.99 0.83
N ALA A 216 6.32 -15.38 1.94
CA ALA A 216 6.91 -16.31 2.91
C ALA A 216 7.09 -17.72 2.34
N THR A 217 6.14 -18.20 1.53
CA THR A 217 6.12 -19.59 1.05
C THR A 217 6.99 -19.79 -0.20
N ILE A 218 6.97 -18.84 -1.13
CA ILE A 218 7.59 -19.02 -2.45
C ILE A 218 8.99 -18.40 -2.49
N ARG A 219 9.22 -17.27 -1.82
CA ARG A 219 10.50 -16.55 -1.88
C ARG A 219 11.57 -17.11 -0.94
N GLU A 220 11.21 -17.91 0.06
CA GLU A 220 12.18 -18.71 0.84
C GLU A 220 12.74 -19.91 0.05
N TYR A 221 12.03 -20.40 -0.96
CA TYR A 221 12.51 -21.49 -1.82
C TYR A 221 13.47 -21.01 -2.92
N GLU A 222 13.34 -19.76 -3.38
CA GLU A 222 14.34 -19.09 -4.23
C GLU A 222 15.52 -18.55 -3.40
N THR A 223 16.19 -19.42 -2.65
CA THR A 223 17.62 -19.18 -2.44
C THR A 223 18.26 -19.09 -3.83
N PRO A 224 19.13 -18.09 -4.10
CA PRO A 224 19.70 -17.95 -5.41
C PRO A 224 20.39 -19.27 -5.72
N THR A 225 19.91 -19.97 -6.75
CA THR A 225 20.71 -20.96 -7.44
C THR A 225 22.05 -20.32 -7.65
N VAL A 226 23.02 -20.82 -6.89
CA VAL A 226 24.43 -20.52 -6.97
C VAL A 226 24.74 -20.25 -8.44
N VAL A 227 24.92 -18.98 -8.81
CA VAL A 227 25.49 -18.65 -10.11
C VAL A 227 26.85 -19.32 -10.08
N ASN A 228 26.90 -20.40 -10.83
CA ASN A 228 27.92 -21.41 -10.83
C ASN A 228 29.25 -20.70 -11.11
N LYS A 229 30.18 -20.72 -10.14
CA LYS A 229 31.56 -20.21 -10.26
C LYS A 229 32.41 -20.95 -11.34
N LYS A 230 31.78 -21.65 -12.28
CA LYS A 230 32.41 -22.51 -13.29
C LYS A 230 32.19 -22.08 -14.74
N GLN A 231 31.71 -20.87 -15.01
CA GLN A 231 31.62 -20.33 -16.38
C GLN A 231 32.55 -19.14 -16.64
N LEU A 232 33.51 -18.88 -15.75
CA LEU A 232 34.60 -17.91 -15.96
C LEU A 232 35.97 -18.58 -16.15
N GLU A 233 36.01 -19.91 -16.21
CA GLU A 233 37.19 -20.71 -16.52
C GLU A 233 36.80 -21.87 -17.46
N ALA A 234 36.51 -21.55 -18.71
CA ALA A 234 36.54 -22.48 -19.85
C ALA A 234 36.65 -21.69 -21.17
#